data_AF-A0A086K9N2-F1
#
_entry.id   AF-A0A086K9N2-F1
#
_cell.length_a   1.000
_cell.length_b   1.000
_cell.length_c   1.000
_cell.angle_alpha   90.00
_cell.angle_beta   90.00
_cell.angle_gamma   90.00
#
_symmetry.space_group_name_H-M   'P 1'
#
loop_
_entity.id
_entity.type
_entity.pdbx_description
1 polymer ?
#
loop_
_entity_poly.entity_id
_entity_poly.type
_entity_poly.pdbx_seq_one_letter_code
_entity_poly.pdbx_strand_id
1 'polypeptide(L)'
;APEDIDLSDPDQFRSVIHETADGTIDPDNIGQAGCTDAERRRFRAILERGNLVDAFRELHPRTEPPPLESAEYSWRGFGGSGSRGLLRGLGMRLDHIVSDRRVHA
;
A
#
# COMPACT_ATOMS: atom_id res chain seq x y z
N ALA A 1 3.56 3.92 -2.03
CA ALA A 1 3.17 3.07 -0.90
C ALA A 1 1.70 3.34 -0.63
N PRO A 2 0.86 2.32 -0.81
CA PRO A 2 -0.58 2.36 -0.60
C PRO A 2 -0.95 2.86 0.79
N GLU A 3 -1.92 3.77 0.86
CA GLU A 3 -2.59 4.14 2.11
C GLU A 3 -3.79 3.21 2.36
N ASP A 4 -4.50 3.35 3.47
CA ASP A 4 -5.62 2.43 3.80
C ASP A 4 -6.70 2.43 2.72
N ILE A 5 -6.96 3.57 2.07
CA ILE A 5 -7.89 3.69 0.93
C ILE A 5 -7.46 2.91 -0.33
N ASP A 6 -6.21 2.45 -0.37
CA ASP A 6 -5.61 1.68 -1.47
C ASP A 6 -5.51 0.17 -1.13
N LEU A 7 -6.07 -0.25 0.02
CA LEU A 7 -6.05 -1.62 0.54
C LEU A 7 -7.46 -2.18 0.66
N SER A 8 -7.70 -3.39 0.16
CA SER A 8 -9.04 -3.99 0.25
C SER A 8 -9.46 -4.39 1.67
N ASP A 9 -8.50 -4.60 2.57
CA ASP A 9 -8.71 -4.88 3.98
C ASP A 9 -7.52 -4.32 4.79
N PRO A 10 -7.55 -3.01 5.13
CA PRO A 10 -6.44 -2.35 5.80
C PRO A 10 -6.03 -3.04 7.10
N ASP A 11 -7.00 -3.48 7.90
CA ASP A 11 -6.75 -4.13 9.18
C ASP A 11 -5.98 -5.43 9.01
N GLN A 12 -6.37 -6.25 8.03
CA GLN A 12 -5.67 -7.50 7.76
C GLN A 12 -4.24 -7.26 7.24
N PHE A 13 -4.04 -6.29 6.35
CA PHE A 13 -2.69 -5.92 5.90
C PHE A 13 -1.81 -5.38 7.03
N ARG A 14 -2.36 -4.56 7.95
CA ARG A 14 -1.63 -4.01 9.09
C ARG A 14 -1.32 -5.05 10.18
N SER A 15 -2.04 -6.18 10.20
CA SER A 15 -1.82 -7.27 11.15
C SER A 15 -0.64 -8.19 10.83
N VAL A 16 -0.05 -8.09 9.63
CA VAL A 16 1.04 -8.98 9.21
C VAL A 16 2.31 -8.69 10.02
N ILE A 17 2.92 -9.73 10.57
CA ILE A 17 4.17 -9.64 11.34
C ILE A 17 5.24 -10.44 10.59
N HIS A 18 6.33 -9.77 10.25
CA HIS A 18 7.52 -10.39 9.68
C HIS A 18 8.57 -10.59 10.78
N GLU A 19 8.71 -11.81 11.29
CA GLU A 19 9.74 -12.13 12.28
C GLU A 19 11.14 -11.93 11.69
N THR A 20 12.01 -11.24 12.42
CA THR A 20 13.45 -11.17 12.14
C THR A 20 14.17 -12.32 12.84
N ALA A 21 15.34 -12.71 12.34
CA ALA A 21 16.12 -13.81 12.91
C ALA A 21 16.57 -13.59 14.37
N ASP A 22 16.58 -12.34 14.83
CA ASP A 22 16.93 -11.92 16.19
C ASP A 22 15.71 -11.64 17.08
N GLY A 23 14.48 -11.74 16.55
CA GLY A 23 13.24 -11.54 17.29
C GLY A 23 12.90 -10.07 17.60
N THR A 24 13.67 -9.10 17.11
CA THR A 24 13.36 -7.67 17.27
C THR A 24 12.74 -7.06 16.02
N ILE A 25 11.53 -6.52 16.16
CA ILE A 25 10.79 -5.89 15.06
C ILE A 25 10.62 -4.41 15.38
N ASP A 26 11.06 -3.54 14.46
CA ASP A 26 10.73 -2.12 14.50
C ASP A 26 9.21 -1.94 14.30
N PRO A 27 8.49 -1.31 15.24
CA PRO A 27 7.05 -1.12 15.15
C PRO A 27 6.58 -0.46 13.84
N ASP A 28 7.41 0.41 13.23
CA ASP A 28 7.05 1.08 11.97
C ASP A 28 7.10 0.15 10.74
N ASN A 29 7.68 -1.04 10.90
CA ASN A 29 7.73 -2.09 9.87
C ASN A 29 6.77 -3.25 10.18
N ILE A 30 5.88 -3.10 11.17
CA ILE A 30 4.73 -4.02 11.35
C ILE A 30 3.72 -3.75 10.22
N GLY A 31 3.13 -4.81 9.69
CA GLY A 31 2.24 -4.80 8.54
C GLY A 31 2.88 -5.44 7.31
N GLN A 32 2.06 -5.62 6.27
CA GLN A 32 2.49 -6.22 5.03
C GLN A 32 3.48 -5.30 4.31
N ALA A 33 4.62 -5.87 3.89
CA ALA A 33 5.58 -5.18 3.02
C ALA A 33 4.89 -4.58 1.78
N GLY A 34 5.20 -3.32 1.49
CA GLY A 34 4.55 -2.50 0.48
C GLY A 34 3.65 -1.41 1.07
N CYS A 35 3.08 -1.62 2.26
CA CYS A 35 2.17 -0.67 2.91
C CYS A 35 2.43 -0.43 4.40
N THR A 36 3.63 -0.73 4.91
CA THR A 36 4.03 -0.41 6.29
C THR A 36 4.06 1.11 6.54
N ASP A 37 3.96 1.55 7.80
CA ASP A 37 3.98 2.97 8.15
C ASP A 37 5.31 3.63 7.75
N ALA A 38 6.44 2.91 7.90
CA ALA A 38 7.73 3.37 7.42
C ALA A 38 7.75 3.59 5.89
N GLU A 39 7.19 2.67 5.11
CA GLU A 39 7.11 2.79 3.65
C GLU A 39 6.19 3.93 3.21
N ARG A 40 5.02 4.09 3.86
CA ARG A 40 4.10 5.21 3.61
C ARG A 40 4.76 6.55 3.83
N ARG A 41 5.44 6.75 4.96
CA ARG A 41 6.17 7.99 5.26
C ARG A 41 7.27 8.26 4.24
N ARG A 42 8.07 7.25 3.88
CA ARG A 42 9.14 7.39 2.87
C ARG A 42 8.58 7.75 1.50
N PHE A 43 7.50 7.10 1.06
CA PHE A 43 6.87 7.41 -0.22
C PHE A 43 6.28 8.81 -0.26
N ARG A 44 5.57 9.22 0.80
CA ARG A 44 5.08 10.60 0.95
C ARG A 44 6.20 11.62 0.85
N ALA A 45 7.32 11.38 1.54
CA ALA A 45 8.48 12.26 1.48
C ALA A 45 9.08 12.35 0.06
N ILE A 46 9.07 11.28 -0.74
CA ILE A 46 9.48 11.32 -2.15
C ILE A 46 8.54 12.24 -2.95
N LEU A 47 7.22 12.09 -2.79
CA LEU A 47 6.25 12.91 -3.50
C LEU A 47 6.37 14.40 -3.14
N GLU A 48 6.46 14.71 -1.85
CA GLU A 48 6.58 16.09 -1.34
C GLU A 48 7.87 16.75 -1.84
N ARG A 49 9.02 16.09 -1.69
CA ARG A 49 10.32 16.66 -2.07
C ARG A 49 10.47 16.83 -3.58
N GLY A 50 9.83 15.97 -4.37
CA GLY A 50 9.83 16.06 -5.82
C GLY A 50 8.75 16.98 -6.40
N ASN A 51 7.88 17.57 -5.57
CA ASN A 51 6.65 18.24 -6.02
C ASN A 51 5.82 17.37 -6.99
N LEU A 52 5.68 16.10 -6.64
CA LEU A 52 5.01 15.09 -7.44
C LEU A 52 3.61 14.78 -6.88
N VAL A 53 2.78 14.20 -7.72
CA VAL A 53 1.45 13.67 -7.37
C VAL A 53 1.28 12.25 -7.90
N ASP A 54 0.48 11.46 -7.19
CA ASP A 54 -0.03 10.19 -7.70
C ASP A 54 -1.18 10.48 -8.66
N ALA A 55 -0.91 10.38 -9.97
CA ALA A 55 -1.86 10.78 -11.01
C ALA A 55 -3.18 10.00 -10.93
N PHE A 56 -3.13 8.73 -10.52
CA PHE A 56 -4.33 7.90 -10.42
C PHE A 56 -5.26 8.44 -9.34
N ARG A 57 -4.74 8.78 -8.16
CA ARG A 57 -5.56 9.24 -7.03
C ARG A 57 -6.06 10.68 -7.22
N GLU A 58 -5.32 11.53 -7.93
CA GLU A 58 -5.80 12.85 -8.36
C GLU A 58 -7.02 12.74 -9.28
N LEU A 59 -6.98 11.85 -10.27
CA LEU A 59 -8.09 11.64 -11.22
C LEU A 59 -9.26 10.86 -10.62
N HIS A 60 -8.99 10.03 -9.61
CA HIS A 60 -9.97 9.15 -8.97
C HIS A 60 -9.92 9.31 -7.44
N PRO A 61 -10.38 10.45 -6.90
CA PRO A 61 -10.38 10.69 -5.47
C PRO A 61 -11.28 9.68 -4.75
N ARG A 62 -10.80 9.20 -3.60
CA ARG A 62 -11.52 8.23 -2.74
C ARG A 62 -11.32 8.60 -1.28
N THR A 63 -12.33 8.28 -0.47
CA THR A 63 -12.28 8.36 0.99
C THR A 63 -12.34 6.98 1.65
N GLU A 64 -12.66 5.94 0.86
CA GLU A 64 -12.84 4.56 1.31
C GLU A 64 -12.24 3.60 0.27
N PRO A 65 -11.80 2.40 0.69
CA PRO A 65 -11.33 1.37 -0.23
C PRO A 65 -12.36 1.02 -1.31
N PRO A 66 -11.94 0.79 -2.57
CA PRO A 66 -12.85 0.28 -3.58
C PRO A 66 -13.25 -1.18 -3.27
N PRO A 67 -14.36 -1.69 -3.85
CA PRO A 67 -14.76 -3.09 -3.66
C PRO A 67 -13.64 -4.06 -3.99
N LEU A 68 -13.59 -5.21 -3.31
CA LEU A 68 -12.51 -6.20 -3.47
C LEU A 68 -12.23 -6.56 -4.95
N GLU A 69 -13.26 -6.71 -5.77
CA GLU A 69 -13.16 -7.06 -7.20
C GLU A 69 -12.66 -5.91 -8.10
N SER A 70 -12.42 -4.73 -7.54
CA SER A 70 -12.02 -3.56 -8.31
C SER A 70 -10.71 -3.77 -9.05
N ALA A 71 -10.67 -3.33 -10.30
CA ALA A 71 -9.45 -3.28 -11.11
C ALA A 71 -8.46 -2.19 -10.65
N GLU A 72 -8.85 -1.35 -9.67
CA GLU A 72 -7.95 -0.36 -9.06
C GLU A 72 -6.79 -1.02 -8.29
N TYR A 73 -6.97 -2.25 -7.82
CA TYR A 73 -5.89 -3.01 -7.18
C TYR A 73 -4.99 -3.63 -8.24
N SER A 74 -3.73 -3.18 -8.29
CA SER A 74 -2.73 -3.65 -9.24
C SER A 74 -1.99 -4.91 -8.77
N TRP A 75 -2.09 -5.23 -7.47
CA TRP A 75 -1.54 -6.44 -6.88
C TRP A 75 -2.62 -7.23 -6.13
N ARG A 76 -2.46 -8.57 -6.15
CA ARG A 76 -3.31 -9.52 -5.43
C ARG A 76 -2.48 -10.47 -4.60
N GLY A 77 -2.94 -10.71 -3.37
CA GLY A 77 -2.33 -11.69 -2.50
C GLY A 77 -2.38 -13.08 -3.11
N PHE A 78 -1.19 -13.65 -3.33
CA PHE A 78 -1.06 -14.99 -3.87
C PHE A 78 -1.44 -16.04 -2.83
N GLY A 79 -1.81 -17.22 -3.33
CA GLY A 79 -2.17 -18.34 -2.49
C GLY A 79 -1.00 -19.01 -1.77
N GLY A 80 -1.28 -19.59 -0.59
CA GLY A 80 -0.37 -20.49 0.11
C GLY A 80 -1.04 -21.10 1.34
N SER A 81 -0.26 -21.86 2.12
CA SER A 81 -0.61 -22.29 3.47
C SER A 81 0.12 -21.46 4.53
N GLY A 82 -0.42 -21.42 5.74
CA GLY A 82 0.16 -20.64 6.85
C GLY A 82 0.11 -19.13 6.60
N SER A 83 1.13 -18.40 7.06
CA SER A 83 1.23 -16.94 6.92
C SER A 83 1.21 -16.44 5.47
N ARG A 84 1.62 -17.28 4.52
CA ARG A 84 1.57 -16.98 3.07
C ARG A 84 0.16 -17.00 2.48
N GLY A 85 -0.81 -17.56 3.20
CA GLY A 85 -2.22 -17.58 2.80
C GLY A 85 -3.07 -16.45 3.37
N LEU A 86 -2.54 -15.68 4.33
CA LEU A 86 -3.29 -14.65 5.05
C LEU A 86 -3.95 -13.63 4.12
N LEU A 87 -3.24 -13.18 3.08
CA LEU A 87 -3.71 -12.10 2.22
C LEU A 87 -4.35 -12.60 0.92
N ARG A 88 -4.64 -13.91 0.81
CA ARG A 88 -5.16 -14.51 -0.41
C ARG A 88 -6.40 -13.76 -0.91
N GLY A 89 -6.34 -13.29 -2.16
CA GLY A 89 -7.47 -12.61 -2.81
C GLY A 89 -7.59 -11.12 -2.47
N LEU A 90 -6.98 -10.66 -1.37
CA LEU A 90 -6.94 -9.24 -1.01
C LEU A 90 -6.15 -8.43 -2.05
N GLY A 91 -6.56 -7.18 -2.22
CA GLY A 91 -6.03 -6.25 -3.19
C GLY A 91 -5.21 -5.12 -2.55
N MET A 92 -4.15 -4.73 -3.24
CA MET A 92 -3.33 -3.56 -2.92
C MET A 92 -2.98 -2.82 -4.23
N ARG A 93 -3.04 -1.49 -4.24
CA ARG A 93 -2.63 -0.69 -5.41
C ARG A 93 -1.14 -0.33 -5.35
N LEU A 94 -0.26 -1.28 -5.63
CA LEU A 94 1.20 -1.11 -5.53
C LEU A 94 1.81 -0.30 -6.69
N ASP A 95 1.17 -0.30 -7.84
CA ASP A 95 1.69 0.34 -9.05
C ASP A 95 1.18 1.78 -9.13
N HIS A 96 2.13 2.72 -9.13
CA HIS A 96 1.84 4.15 -9.14
C HIS A 96 2.37 4.79 -10.41
N ILE A 97 1.56 5.65 -11.04
CA ILE A 97 2.06 6.65 -11.98
C ILE A 97 2.26 7.94 -11.20
N VAL A 98 3.52 8.31 -11.01
CA VAL A 98 3.89 9.54 -10.32
C VAL A 98 4.27 10.59 -11.36
N SER A 99 3.69 11.78 -11.24
CA SER A 99 3.87 12.87 -12.20
C SER A 99 4.17 14.19 -11.51
N ASP A 100 4.87 15.09 -12.18
CA ASP A 100 5.10 16.44 -11.68
C ASP A 100 3.77 17.20 -11.61
N ARG A 101 3.53 17.87 -10.48
CA ARG A 101 2.29 18.63 -10.26
C ARG A 101 2.05 19.70 -11.33
N ARG A 102 3.10 20.23 -11.96
CA ARG A 102 3.03 21.25 -13.02
C ARG A 102 2.46 20.72 -14.34
N VAL A 103 2.44 19.40 -14.56
CA VAL A 103 1.83 18.81 -15.76
C VAL A 103 0.30 18.90 -15.73
N HIS A 104 -0.28 19.15 -14.55
CA HIS A 104 -1.73 19.27 -14.34
C HIS A 104 -2.20 20.72 -14.13
N ALA A 105 -1.30 21.70 -14.27
CA ALA A 105 -1.57 23.13 -14.04
C ALA A 105 -1.86 23.89 -15.36
#